data_AF-A0A3S4FCP2-F1
#
_entry.id   AF-A0A3S4FCP2-F1
#
_cell.length_a   1.000
_cell.length_b   1.000
_cell.length_c   1.000
_cell.angle_alpha   90.00
_cell.angle_beta   90.00
_cell.angle_gamma   90.00
#
_symmetry.space_group_name_H-M   'P 1'
#
loop_
_entity.id
_entity.type
_entity.pdbx_description
1 polymer ?
#
loop_
_entity_poly.entity_id
_entity_poly.type
_entity_poly.pdbx_seq_one_letter_code
_entity_poly.pdbx_strand_id
1 'polypeptide(L)' 'MLAIIGKTGSAGGTGHVVEFCGDAIRALSMEGRMTLCNMAIEMGAKAGLVAPDETTFNYVKGRLHAPKGRDF' A
#
# COMPACT_ATOMS: atom_id res chain seq x y z
N MET A 1 0.33 -1.17 10.65
CA MET A 1 -1.02 -0.56 10.63
C MET A 1 -1.59 -0.29 12.02
N LEU A 2 -1.77 -1.31 12.87
CA LEU A 2 -2.37 -1.13 14.22
C LEU A 2 -1.72 -0.02 15.06
N ALA A 3 -0.39 0.11 15.02
CA ALA A 3 0.31 1.19 15.71
C ALA A 3 0.01 2.60 15.16
N ILE A 4 -0.35 2.72 13.87
CA ILE A 4 -0.78 3.99 13.26
C ILE A 4 -2.18 4.31 13.78
N ILE A 5 -3.12 3.36 13.68
CA ILE A 5 -4.49 3.53 14.19
C ILE A 5 -4.49 3.87 15.69
N GLY A 6 -3.67 3.20 16.50
CA GLY A 6 -3.56 3.48 17.93
C GLY A 6 -3.07 4.90 18.25
N LYS A 7 -2.36 5.55 17.31
CA LYS A 7 -1.88 6.95 17.45
C LYS A 7 -2.85 7.97 16.85
N THR A 8 -3.48 7.66 15.72
CA THR A 8 -4.33 8.60 14.97
C THR A 8 -5.82 8.46 15.30
N GLY A 9 -6.22 7.36 15.92
CA GLY A 9 -7.61 6.97 16.13
C GLY A 9 -8.26 6.39 14.86
N SER A 10 -9.45 5.83 15.05
CA SER A 10 -10.27 5.22 13.97
C SER A 10 -10.83 6.23 12.97
N ALA A 11 -10.81 7.52 13.27
CA ALA A 11 -11.19 8.61 12.36
C ALA A 11 -9.99 9.38 11.81
N GLY A 12 -8.75 8.93 12.05
CA GLY A 12 -7.53 9.65 11.70
C GLY A 12 -7.32 9.91 10.20
N GLY A 13 -8.03 9.17 9.34
CA GLY A 13 -8.01 9.32 7.89
C GLY A 13 -9.35 9.73 7.27
N THR A 14 -10.39 10.03 8.07
CA THR A 14 -11.72 10.35 7.55
C THR A 14 -11.67 11.51 6.56
N GLY A 15 -12.25 11.30 5.38
CA GLY A 15 -12.26 12.29 4.29
C GLY A 15 -10.97 12.35 3.46
N HIS A 16 -9.97 11.52 3.74
CA HIS A 16 -8.64 11.58 3.12
C HIS A 16 -8.24 10.26 2.46
N VAL A 17 -7.29 10.36 1.54
CA VAL A 17 -6.49 9.23 1.04
C VAL A 17 -5.14 9.28 1.76
N VAL A 18 -4.63 8.12 2.15
CA VAL A 18 -3.38 8.01 2.90
C VAL A 18 -2.30 7.38 2.03
N GLU A 19 -1.17 8.06 1.90
CA GLU A 19 0.02 7.53 1.26
C GLU A 19 1.03 7.06 2.32
N PHE A 20 1.50 5.82 2.19
CA PHE A 20 2.51 5.23 3.06
C PHE A 20 3.87 5.28 2.38
N CYS A 21 4.82 5.97 3.03
CA CYS A 21 6.15 6.24 2.51
C CYS A 21 7.25 5.95 3.54
N GLY A 22 8.50 5.92 3.09
CA GLY A 22 9.69 5.76 3.93
C GLY A 22 10.25 4.32 3.92
N ASP A 23 11.44 4.16 4.51
CA ASP A 23 12.23 2.95 4.36
C ASP A 23 11.57 1.72 5.00
N ALA A 24 10.80 1.92 6.07
CA ALA A 24 9.99 0.86 6.67
C ALA A 24 8.94 0.31 5.71
N ILE A 25 8.34 1.15 4.86
CA ILE A 25 7.36 0.72 3.84
C ILE A 25 8.07 0.05 2.67
N ARG A 26 9.22 0.58 2.25
CA ARG A 26 10.05 -0.01 1.18
C ARG A 26 10.51 -1.42 1.53
N ALA A 27 10.84 -1.66 2.80
CA ALA A 27 11.26 -2.96 3.32
C ALA A 27 10.14 -4.03 3.35
N LEU A 28 8.87 -3.65 3.17
CA LEU A 28 7.76 -4.60 3.11
C LEU A 28 7.71 -5.33 1.77
N SER A 29 7.36 -6.62 1.82
CA SER A 29 6.93 -7.36 0.63
C SER A 29 5.65 -6.78 0.04
N MET A 30 5.28 -7.17 -1.18
CA MET A 30 4.02 -6.73 -1.79
C MET A 30 2.78 -7.18 -1.00
N GLU A 31 2.81 -8.38 -0.43
CA GLU A 31 1.76 -8.90 0.47
C GLU A 31 1.63 -8.01 1.71
N GLY A 32 2.76 -7.64 2.33
CA GLY A 32 2.78 -6.72 3.47
C GLY A 32 2.20 -5.35 3.12
N ARG A 33 2.52 -4.82 1.93
CA ARG A 33 1.97 -3.56 1.42
C ARG A 33 0.46 -3.66 1.16
N MET A 34 0.00 -4.77 0.56
CA MET A 34 -1.44 -5.00 0.33
C MET A 34 -2.21 -5.12 1.65
N THR A 35 -1.70 -5.83 2.64
CA THR A 35 -2.31 -5.89 3.98
C THR A 35 -2.36 -4.51 4.63
N LEU A 36 -1.29 -3.72 4.53
CA LEU A 36 -1.26 -2.35 5.06
C LEU A 36 -2.32 -1.46 4.41
N CYS A 37 -2.41 -1.45 3.07
CA CYS A 37 -3.38 -0.64 2.35
C CYS A 37 -4.82 -1.14 2.53
N ASN A 38 -5.04 -2.46 2.60
CA ASN A 38 -6.35 -3.04 2.87
C ASN A 38 -6.90 -2.53 4.22
N MET A 39 -6.01 -2.41 5.21
CA MET A 39 -6.38 -1.94 6.54
C MET A 39 -6.46 -0.41 6.69
N ALA A 40 -6.33 0.36 5.60
CA ALA A 40 -6.49 1.83 5.63
C ALA A 40 -7.91 2.25 6.01
N ILE A 41 -8.92 1.41 5.76
CA ILE A 41 -10.31 1.71 6.06
C ILE A 41 -10.59 1.74 7.57
N GLU A 42 -9.82 1.01 8.39
CA GLU A 42 -9.94 0.94 9.85
C GLU A 42 -9.48 2.23 10.55
N MET A 43 -8.70 3.08 9.87
CA MET A 43 -8.45 4.47 10.29
C MET A 43 -9.41 5.47 9.65
N GLY A 44 -10.44 5.00 8.93
CA GLY A 44 -11.42 5.84 8.25
C GLY A 44 -10.95 6.43 6.93
N ALA A 45 -9.80 6.01 6.39
CA ALA A 45 -9.30 6.51 5.12
C ALA A 45 -10.09 5.94 3.93
N LYS A 46 -10.23 6.74 2.87
CA LYS A 46 -10.92 6.33 1.63
C LYS A 46 -10.12 5.31 0.83
N ALA A 47 -8.79 5.41 0.90
CA ALA A 47 -7.85 4.50 0.28
C ALA A 47 -6.47 4.59 0.95
N GLY A 48 -5.71 3.51 0.86
CA GLY A 48 -4.28 3.46 1.20
C GLY A 48 -3.44 3.24 -0.05
N LEU A 49 -2.34 3.98 -0.19
CA LEU A 49 -1.45 3.94 -1.35
C LEU A 49 -0.01 3.70 -0.93
N VAL A 50 0.72 2.94 -1.73
CA VAL A 50 2.19 2.82 -1.67
C VAL A 50 2.69 3.04 -3.09
N ALA A 51 3.63 3.96 -3.27
CA ALA A 51 4.23 4.21 -4.58
C ALA A 51 4.89 2.92 -5.13
N PRO A 52 4.69 2.59 -6.42
CA PRO A 52 5.31 1.43 -7.02
C PRO A 52 6.83 1.56 -7.06
N ASP A 53 7.53 0.48 -6.76
CA ASP A 53 8.99 0.36 -6.87
C ASP A 53 9.38 -1.00 -7.46
N GLU A 54 10.67 -1.33 -7.45
CA GLU A 54 11.19 -2.59 -7.99
C GLU A 54 10.49 -3.82 -7.40
N THR A 55 10.12 -3.80 -6.11
CA THR A 55 9.36 -4.88 -5.46
C THR A 55 7.98 -5.04 -6.09
N THR A 56 7.31 -3.92 -6.41
CA THR A 56 6.04 -3.93 -7.14
C THR A 56 6.19 -4.47 -8.56
N PHE A 57 7.18 -3.99 -9.31
CA PHE A 57 7.40 -4.45 -10.68
C PHE A 57 7.73 -5.95 -10.73
N ASN A 58 8.61 -6.43 -9.83
CA ASN A 58 8.96 -7.85 -9.73
C ASN A 58 7.76 -8.72 -9.36
N TYR A 59 6.88 -8.24 -8.48
CA TYR A 59 5.66 -8.96 -8.10
C TYR A 59 4.64 -9.08 -9.24
N VAL A 60 4.53 -8.04 -10.07
CA VAL A 60 3.61 -8.02 -11.23
C VAL A 60 4.17 -8.84 -12.39
N LYS A 61 5.50 -8.86 -12.58
CA LYS A 61 6.16 -9.53 -13.71
C LYS A 61 5.69 -10.99 -13.88
N GLY A 62 5.24 -11.33 -15.08
CA GLY A 62 4.82 -12.70 -15.42
C GLY A 62 3.44 -13.12 -14.91
N ARG A 63 2.69 -12.25 -14.22
CA ARG A 63 1.29 -12.54 -13.87
C ARG A 63 0.37 -12.51 -15.09
N LEU A 64 -0.78 -13.17 -14.97
CA LEU A 64 -1.76 -13.35 -16.06
C LEU A 64 -2.12 -12.05 -16.81
N HIS A 65 -2.27 -10.95 -16.07
CA HIS A 65 -2.65 -9.63 -16.60
C HIS A 65 -1.49 -8.63 -16.61
N ALA A 66 -0.26 -9.10 -16.40
CA ALA A 66 0.90 -8.23 -16.49
C ALA A 66 1.09 -7.78 -17.95
N PRO A 67 1.46 -6.50 -18.17
CA PRO A 67 1.84 -6.04 -19.49
C PRO A 67 3.05 -6.83 -20.03
N LYS A 68 3.20 -6.87 -21.36
CA LYS A 68 4.22 -7.68 -22.04
C LYS A 68 5.05 -6.81 -22.99
N GLY A 69 6.31 -7.19 -23.16
CA GLY A 69 7.17 -6.57 -24.16
C GLY A 69 7.40 -5.09 -23.87
N ARG A 70 7.02 -4.22 -24.81
CA ARG A 70 7.25 -2.77 -24.73
C ARG A 70 6.29 -2.03 -23.80
N ASP A 71 5.22 -2.70 -23.37
CA ASP A 71 4.19 -2.10 -22.52
C ASP A 71 4.44 -2.35 -21.02
N PHE A 72 5.50 -3.09 -20.67
CA PHE A 72 5.88 -3.38 -19.28
C PHE A 72 6.69 -2.25 -18.66
#